data_AF-A0A0V7Z6S3-F1
#
_entry.id   AF-A0A0V7Z6S3-F1
#
_cell.length_a   1.000
_cell.length_b   1.000
_cell.length_c   1.000
_cell.angle_alpha   90.00
_cell.angle_beta   90.00
_cell.angle_gamma   90.00
#
_symmetry.space_group_name_H-M   'P 1'
#
loop_
_entity.id
_entity.type
_entity.pdbx_description
1 polymer ?
#
loop_
_entity_poly.entity_id
_entity_poly.type
_entity_poly.pdbx_seq_one_letter_code
_entity_poly.pdbx_strand_id
1 'polypeptide(L)'
;MHQTSQDMQSCIDECLRCYQTCLGMAANHCLVAGGKHVEPEHFRLMMACAEVCRTSAHVMLVGVAEHRHVCRACAEVCEACATSCERVGDMQDCVDRCRTCAESCRNMAA
;
A
#
# COMPACT_ATOMS: atom_id res chain seq x y z
N MET A 1 20.52 -16.09 -11.98
CA MET A 1 19.93 -14.85 -11.45
C MET A 1 18.51 -14.80 -11.99
N HIS A 2 17.49 -14.86 -11.13
CA HIS A 2 16.10 -14.69 -11.59
C HIS A 2 15.98 -13.25 -12.07
N GLN A 3 15.73 -13.05 -13.37
CA GLN A 3 15.52 -11.72 -13.92
C GLN A 3 14.11 -11.28 -13.55
N THR A 4 14.00 -10.30 -12.66
CA THR A 4 12.73 -9.63 -12.32
C THR A 4 12.10 -9.11 -13.61
N SER A 5 10.84 -9.46 -13.89
CA SER A 5 10.13 -8.92 -15.04
C SER A 5 9.92 -7.42 -14.90
N GLN A 6 9.73 -6.71 -16.01
CA GLN A 6 9.43 -5.29 -15.98
C GLN A 6 8.17 -5.00 -15.14
N ASP A 7 7.13 -5.83 -15.28
CA ASP A 7 5.89 -5.71 -14.50
C ASP A 7 6.12 -5.89 -12.99
N MET A 8 6.97 -6.86 -12.61
CA MET A 8 7.32 -7.08 -11.20
C MET A 8 8.11 -5.90 -10.65
N GLN A 9 9.05 -5.34 -11.42
CA GLN A 9 9.79 -4.15 -11.01
C GLN A 9 8.85 -2.94 -10.84
N SER A 10 7.90 -2.74 -11.76
CA SER A 10 6.88 -1.70 -11.62
C SER A 10 6.03 -1.90 -10.37
N CYS A 11 5.62 -3.14 -10.06
CA CYS A 11 4.85 -3.42 -8.85
C CYS A 11 5.67 -3.18 -7.56
N ILE A 12 6.97 -3.50 -7.57
CA ILE A 12 7.88 -3.18 -6.46
C ILE A 12 7.90 -1.67 -6.23
N ASP A 13 8.06 -0.89 -7.28
CA ASP A 13 8.14 0.58 -7.19
C ASP A 13 6.83 1.19 -6.68
N GLU A 14 5.67 0.71 -7.16
CA GLU A 14 4.36 1.16 -6.68
C GLU A 14 4.11 0.78 -5.21
N CYS A 15 4.52 -0.41 -4.79
CA CYS A 15 4.46 -0.81 -3.37
C CYS A 15 5.32 0.11 -2.49
N LEU A 16 6.55 0.41 -2.90
CA LEU A 16 7.44 1.27 -2.12
C LEU A 16 6.92 2.71 -2.03
N ARG A 17 6.35 3.24 -3.12
CA ARG A 17 5.69 4.56 -3.12
C ARG A 17 4.48 4.56 -2.19
N CYS A 18 3.61 3.54 -2.27
CA CYS A 18 2.44 3.44 -1.41
C CYS A 18 2.83 3.33 0.07
N TYR A 19 3.86 2.54 0.41
CA TYR A 19 4.42 2.47 1.76
C TYR A 19 4.85 3.84 2.27
N GLN A 20 5.65 4.58 1.49
CA GLN A 20 6.14 5.91 1.86
C GLN A 20 4.99 6.91 2.06
N THR A 21 4.00 6.91 1.16
CA THR A 21 2.83 7.77 1.26
C THR A 21 1.97 7.44 2.47
N CYS A 22 1.60 6.17 2.67
CA CYS A 22 0.75 5.76 3.79
C CYS A 22 1.42 6.06 5.13
N LEU A 23 2.67 5.63 5.33
CA LEU A 23 3.37 5.87 6.59
C LEU A 23 3.63 7.37 6.80
N GLY A 24 4.07 8.07 5.75
CA GLY A 24 4.39 9.49 5.80
C GLY A 24 3.16 10.34 6.14
N MET A 25 2.02 10.07 5.50
CA MET A 25 0.77 10.78 5.79
C MET A 25 0.21 10.41 7.16
N ALA A 26 0.24 9.13 7.55
CA ALA A 26 -0.20 8.73 8.89
C ALA A 26 0.60 9.49 9.97
N ALA A 27 1.93 9.51 9.86
CA ALA A 27 2.80 10.11 10.86
C ALA A 27 2.76 11.65 10.86
N ASN A 28 2.73 12.29 9.69
CA ASN A 28 2.97 13.73 9.58
C ASN A 28 1.72 14.55 9.28
N HIS A 29 0.69 13.94 8.68
CA HIS A 29 -0.57 14.61 8.39
C HIS A 29 -1.65 14.18 9.40
N CYS A 30 -1.93 12.88 9.50
CA CYS A 30 -3.04 12.38 10.30
C CYS A 30 -2.87 12.66 11.80
N LEU A 31 -1.69 12.36 12.36
CA LEU A 31 -1.40 12.65 13.78
C LEU A 31 -1.51 14.14 14.13
N VAL A 32 -1.16 15.03 13.18
CA VAL A 32 -1.22 16.49 13.39
C VAL A 32 -2.65 17.00 13.25
N ALA A 33 -3.41 16.49 12.28
CA ALA A 33 -4.80 16.88 12.04
C ALA A 33 -5.74 16.42 13.16
N GLY A 34 -5.49 15.24 13.74
CA GLY A 34 -6.34 14.67 14.79
C GLY A 34 -7.76 14.35 14.31
N GLY A 35 -8.69 14.21 15.26
CA GLY A 35 -10.10 13.88 14.97
C GLY A 35 -10.26 12.63 14.12
N LYS A 36 -11.05 12.71 13.03
CA LYS A 36 -11.29 11.60 12.09
C LYS A 36 -10.02 10.98 11.51
N HIS A 37 -8.90 11.73 11.42
CA HIS A 37 -7.65 11.22 10.87
C HIS A 37 -6.90 10.27 11.82
N VAL A 38 -7.22 10.28 13.11
CA VAL A 38 -6.61 9.37 14.11
C VAL A 38 -7.61 8.39 14.71
N GLU A 39 -8.81 8.29 14.10
CA GLU A 39 -9.78 7.29 14.51
C GLU A 39 -9.17 5.89 14.40
N PRO A 40 -9.37 5.00 15.40
CA PRO A 40 -8.55 3.81 15.53
C PRO A 40 -8.64 2.84 14.34
N GLU A 41 -9.80 2.75 13.67
CA GLU A 41 -9.96 1.91 12.49
C GLU A 41 -9.13 2.44 11.30
N HIS A 42 -9.27 3.73 10.97
CA HIS A 42 -8.57 4.36 9.88
C HIS A 42 -7.05 4.34 10.10
N PHE A 43 -6.59 4.75 11.28
CA PHE A 43 -5.16 4.85 11.55
C PHE A 43 -4.48 3.48 11.53
N ARG A 44 -5.12 2.44 12.10
CA ARG A 44 -4.60 1.06 12.02
C ARG A 44 -4.52 0.58 10.59
N LEU A 45 -5.51 0.90 9.76
CA LEU A 45 -5.54 0.50 8.37
C LEU A 45 -4.40 1.15 7.56
N MET A 46 -4.10 2.43 7.80
CA MET A 46 -2.94 3.08 7.18
C MET A 46 -1.61 2.41 7.56
N MET A 47 -1.44 2.06 8.85
CA MET A 47 -0.23 1.37 9.32
C MET A 47 -0.10 -0.04 8.72
N ALA A 48 -1.21 -0.78 8.64
CA ALA A 48 -1.23 -2.09 7.97
C ALA A 48 -0.93 -1.97 6.47
N CYS A 49 -1.51 -0.97 5.79
CA CYS A 49 -1.26 -0.70 4.38
C CYS A 49 0.23 -0.42 4.12
N ALA A 50 0.85 0.42 4.95
CA ALA A 50 2.28 0.67 4.85
C ALA A 50 3.10 -0.62 4.96
N GLU A 51 2.85 -1.43 5.99
CA GLU A 51 3.64 -2.64 6.24
C GLU A 51 3.43 -3.74 5.18
N VAL A 52 2.20 -3.94 4.72
CA VAL A 52 1.93 -4.95 3.68
C VAL A 52 2.52 -4.52 2.32
N CYS A 53 2.51 -3.23 2.01
CA CYS A 53 3.18 -2.70 0.81
C CYS A 53 4.69 -2.95 0.87
N ARG A 54 5.33 -2.59 2.00
CA ARG A 54 6.76 -2.87 2.21
C ARG A 54 7.07 -4.36 2.09
N THR A 55 6.26 -5.20 2.70
CA THR A 55 6.40 -6.66 2.65
C THR A 55 6.27 -7.19 1.23
N SER A 56 5.30 -6.70 0.47
CA SER A 56 5.07 -7.08 -0.93
C SER A 56 6.27 -6.76 -1.82
N ALA A 57 6.80 -5.53 -1.70
CA ALA A 57 8.03 -5.13 -2.39
C ALA A 57 9.19 -6.05 -2.03
N HIS A 58 9.36 -6.35 -0.74
CA HIS A 58 10.45 -7.21 -0.26
C HIS A 58 10.37 -8.63 -0.84
N VAL A 59 9.21 -9.30 -0.75
CA VAL A 59 9.10 -10.70 -1.23
C VAL A 59 9.24 -10.81 -2.75
N MET A 60 8.79 -9.80 -3.51
CA MET A 60 9.05 -9.71 -4.94
C MET A 60 10.54 -9.53 -5.25
N LEU A 61 11.25 -8.69 -4.50
CA LEU A 61 12.70 -8.50 -4.63
C LEU A 61 13.51 -9.77 -4.33
N VAL A 62 13.07 -10.56 -3.35
CA VAL A 62 13.67 -11.87 -3.04
C VAL A 62 13.40 -12.89 -4.15
N GLY A 63 12.29 -12.75 -4.89
CA GLY A 63 11.98 -13.55 -6.08
C GLY A 63 11.36 -14.91 -5.79
N VAL A 64 10.56 -15.02 -4.73
CA VAL A 64 9.86 -16.27 -4.34
C VAL A 64 8.41 -16.27 -4.82
N ALA A 65 7.89 -17.40 -5.29
CA ALA A 65 6.55 -17.50 -5.90
C ALA A 65 5.40 -17.14 -4.94
N GLU A 66 5.64 -17.27 -3.63
CA GLU A 66 4.73 -16.87 -2.56
C GLU A 66 4.39 -15.38 -2.59
N HIS A 67 5.15 -14.56 -3.35
CA HIS A 67 4.81 -13.17 -3.62
C HIS A 67 3.35 -13.00 -4.06
N ARG A 68 2.77 -13.96 -4.80
CA ARG A 68 1.38 -13.89 -5.28
C ARG A 68 0.36 -13.79 -4.15
N HIS A 69 0.59 -14.51 -3.05
CA HIS A 69 -0.29 -14.46 -1.87
C HIS A 69 -0.18 -13.12 -1.14
N VAL A 70 1.04 -12.60 -1.04
CA VAL A 70 1.32 -11.32 -0.39
C VAL A 70 0.76 -10.16 -1.22
N CYS A 71 0.95 -10.17 -2.53
CA CYS A 71 0.39 -9.18 -3.46
C CYS A 71 -1.14 -9.19 -3.42
N ARG A 72 -1.80 -10.35 -3.31
CA ARG A 72 -3.26 -10.41 -3.14
C ARG A 72 -3.71 -9.69 -1.86
N ALA A 73 -3.08 -10.01 -0.73
CA ALA A 73 -3.38 -9.35 0.55
C ALA A 73 -3.09 -7.84 0.50
N CYS A 74 -2.00 -7.44 -0.15
CA CYS A 74 -1.65 -6.05 -0.38
C CYS A 74 -2.74 -5.31 -1.14
N ALA A 75 -3.23 -5.88 -2.25
CA ALA A 75 -4.30 -5.28 -3.03
C ALA A 75 -5.58 -5.07 -2.21
N GLU A 76 -5.99 -6.05 -1.41
CA GLU A 76 -7.18 -5.96 -0.55
C GLU A 76 -7.03 -4.86 0.52
N VAL A 77 -5.87 -4.78 1.18
CA VAL A 77 -5.59 -3.76 2.20
C VAL A 77 -5.47 -2.37 1.57
N CYS A 78 -4.84 -2.24 0.40
CA CYS A 78 -4.72 -0.98 -0.32
C CYS A 78 -6.10 -0.42 -0.69
N GLU A 79 -7.04 -1.23 -1.18
CA GLU A 79 -8.39 -0.72 -1.49
C GLU A 79 -9.19 -0.32 -0.26
N ALA A 80 -9.06 -1.09 0.83
CA ALA A 80 -9.65 -0.70 2.10
C ALA A 80 -9.05 0.64 2.60
N CYS A 81 -7.73 0.79 2.51
CA CYS A 81 -7.03 2.02 2.88
C CYS A 81 -7.50 3.20 2.03
N ALA A 82 -7.54 3.06 0.70
CA ALA A 82 -8.02 4.09 -0.22
C ALA A 82 -9.44 4.54 0.13
N THR A 83 -10.36 3.58 0.33
CA THR A 83 -11.74 3.87 0.72
C THR A 83 -11.81 4.61 2.06
N SER A 84 -10.98 4.23 3.02
CA SER A 84 -10.92 4.94 4.31
C SER A 84 -10.38 6.36 4.17
N CYS A 85 -9.30 6.57 3.41
CA CYS A 85 -8.71 7.88 3.15
C CYS A 85 -9.71 8.81 2.43
N GLU A 86 -10.49 8.29 1.48
CA GLU A 86 -11.52 9.05 0.77
C GLU A 86 -12.65 9.51 1.70
N ARG A 87 -13.11 8.63 2.62
CA ARG A 87 -14.11 9.00 3.64
C ARG A 87 -13.59 10.02 4.64
N VAL A 88 -12.32 9.92 5.02
CA VAL A 88 -11.66 10.88 5.92
C VAL A 88 -11.49 12.22 5.20
N GLY A 89 -11.14 12.25 3.91
CA GLY A 89 -10.93 13.50 3.16
C GLY A 89 -9.55 14.12 3.41
N ASP A 90 -9.19 15.13 2.61
CA ASP A 90 -7.85 15.78 2.62
C ASP A 90 -6.67 14.81 2.42
N MET A 91 -6.93 13.68 1.76
CA MET A 91 -5.99 12.57 1.62
C MET A 91 -5.88 12.02 0.19
N GLN A 92 -6.15 12.85 -0.83
CA GLN A 92 -6.23 12.39 -2.22
C GLN A 92 -4.94 11.70 -2.71
N ASP A 93 -3.77 12.21 -2.32
CA ASP A 93 -2.49 11.59 -2.68
C ASP A 93 -2.40 10.13 -2.18
N CYS A 94 -2.89 9.86 -0.96
CA CYS A 94 -2.96 8.51 -0.41
C CYS A 94 -3.96 7.64 -1.18
N VAL A 95 -5.16 8.18 -1.47
CA VAL A 95 -6.20 7.48 -2.23
C VAL A 95 -5.67 7.01 -3.57
N ASP A 96 -5.04 7.91 -4.32
CA ASP A 96 -4.54 7.61 -5.66
C ASP A 96 -3.39 6.60 -5.62
N ARG A 97 -2.45 6.75 -4.67
CA ARG A 97 -1.35 5.79 -4.51
C ARG A 97 -1.82 4.40 -4.12
N CYS A 98 -2.76 4.31 -3.18
CA CYS A 98 -3.33 3.03 -2.78
C CYS A 98 -4.05 2.34 -3.93
N ARG A 99 -4.84 3.07 -4.73
CA ARG A 99 -5.54 2.50 -5.91
C ARG A 99 -4.55 2.01 -6.98
N THR A 100 -3.52 2.80 -7.31
CA THR A 100 -2.46 2.37 -8.25
C THR A 100 -1.72 1.13 -7.74
N CYS A 101 -1.35 1.11 -6.45
CA CYS A 101 -0.67 -0.04 -5.86
C CYS A 101 -1.56 -1.29 -5.85
N ALA A 102 -2.86 -1.15 -5.51
CA ALA A 102 -3.81 -2.26 -5.52
C ALA A 102 -3.96 -2.89 -6.90
N GLU A 103 -4.06 -2.08 -7.95
CA GLU A 103 -4.12 -2.55 -9.33
C GLU A 103 -2.87 -3.34 -9.73
N SER A 104 -1.68 -2.77 -9.45
CA SER A 104 -0.41 -3.43 -9.76
C SER A 104 -0.25 -4.77 -9.01
N CYS A 105 -0.61 -4.78 -7.72
CA CYS A 105 -0.61 -5.97 -6.88
C CYS A 105 -1.60 -7.05 -7.35
N ARG A 106 -2.77 -6.68 -7.87
CA ARG A 106 -3.71 -7.65 -8.48
C ARG A 106 -3.09 -8.36 -9.67
N ASN A 107 -2.36 -7.63 -10.52
CA ASN A 107 -1.68 -8.22 -11.67
C ASN A 107 -0.59 -9.21 -11.24
N MET A 108 0.13 -8.91 -10.13
CA MET A 108 1.16 -9.82 -9.59
C MET A 108 0.61 -11.00 -8.80
N ALA A 109 -0.66 -10.95 -8.39
CA ALA A 109 -1.33 -12.03 -7.66
C ALA A 109 -1.90 -13.14 -8.57
N ALA A 110 -1.95 -12.89 -9.89
CA ALA A 110 -2.50 -13.80 -10.90
C ALA A 110 -1.58 -15.02 -11.17
#